data_AF-A0A852TCG1-F1
#
_entry.id   AF-A0A852TCG1-F1
#
_cell.length_a   1.000
_cell.length_b   1.000
_cell.length_c   1.000
_cell.angle_alpha   90.00
_cell.angle_beta   90.00
_cell.angle_gamma   90.00
#
_symmetry.space_group_name_H-M   'P 1'
#
loop_
_entity.id
_entity.type
_entity.pdbx_description
1 polymer ?
#
loop_
_entity_poly.entity_id
_entity_poly.type
_entity_poly.pdbx_seq_one_letter_code
_entity_poly.pdbx_strand_id
1 'polypeptide(L)'
;MGNKNLSEQEWVFNYLKKSNKPLPLVLGSRGTWGINGNKAIILVAFSLPDIAVMRDLHNVSKNPIREMKYKDIVYYAVNIVAKKQVEYVIDYWKE
;
A
#
# COMPACT_ATOMS: atom_id res chain seq x y z
N MET A 1 16.39 -18.96 -10.67
CA MET A 1 16.39 -17.50 -10.53
C MET A 1 15.74 -17.18 -9.19
N GLY A 2 16.49 -16.65 -8.22
CA GLY A 2 15.96 -16.41 -6.88
C GLY A 2 14.85 -15.35 -6.93
N ASN A 3 13.65 -15.71 -6.45
CA ASN A 3 12.57 -14.76 -6.22
C ASN A 3 13.03 -13.75 -5.15
N LYS A 4 13.69 -12.66 -5.56
CA LYS A 4 13.92 -11.52 -4.69
C LYS A 4 12.56 -10.90 -4.40
N ASN A 5 12.05 -11.12 -3.19
CA ASN A 5 10.88 -10.39 -2.70
C ASN A 5 11.24 -8.90 -2.72
N LEU A 6 10.55 -8.13 -3.57
CA LEU A 6 10.72 -6.68 -3.62
C LEU A 6 10.18 -6.07 -2.32
N SER A 7 10.90 -5.10 -1.77
CA SER A 7 10.37 -4.22 -0.73
C SER A 7 9.25 -3.32 -1.27
N GLU A 8 8.46 -2.72 -0.37
CA GLU A 8 7.40 -1.75 -0.74
C GLU A 8 7.98 -0.63 -1.61
N GLN A 9 9.11 -0.06 -1.17
CA GLN A 9 9.80 1.03 -1.84
C GLN A 9 10.29 0.62 -3.24
N GLU A 10 10.89 -0.57 -3.38
CA GLU A 10 11.35 -1.05 -4.69
C GLU A 10 10.18 -1.33 -5.64
N TRP A 11 9.09 -1.89 -5.12
CA TRP A 11 7.91 -2.17 -5.92
C TRP A 11 7.29 -0.88 -6.45
N VAL A 12 7.05 0.11 -5.56
CA VAL A 12 6.47 1.41 -5.93
C VAL A 12 7.36 2.15 -6.92
N PHE A 13 8.68 2.13 -6.71
CA PHE A 13 9.64 2.71 -7.65
C PHE A 13 9.56 2.09 -9.05
N ASN A 14 9.51 0.75 -9.12
CA ASN A 14 9.41 0.05 -10.39
C ASN A 14 8.05 0.29 -11.08
N TYR A 15 6.98 0.45 -10.31
CA TYR A 15 5.65 0.81 -10.83
C TYR A 15 5.65 2.20 -11.46
N LEU A 16 6.16 3.21 -10.74
CA LEU A 16 6.22 4.58 -11.22
C LEU A 16 7.08 4.71 -12.48
N LYS A 17 8.23 4.02 -12.54
CA LYS A 17 9.09 4.06 -13.73
C LYS A 17 8.46 3.47 -14.99
N LYS A 18 7.47 2.58 -14.85
CA LYS A 18 6.81 1.92 -15.98
C LYS A 18 5.50 2.61 -16.38
N SER A 19 5.02 3.59 -15.60
CA SER A 19 3.72 4.20 -15.79
C SER A 19 3.84 5.68 -16.14
N ASN A 20 3.25 6.07 -17.28
CA ASN A 20 3.16 7.48 -17.68
C ASN A 20 2.09 8.26 -16.88
N LYS A 21 1.13 7.56 -16.26
CA LYS A 21 0.04 8.13 -15.46
C LYS A 21 -0.25 7.21 -14.27
N PRO A 22 0.56 7.28 -13.20
CA PRO A 22 0.45 6.36 -12.09
C PRO A 22 -0.83 6.63 -11.28
N LEU A 23 -1.56 5.56 -10.96
CA LEU A 23 -2.79 5.62 -10.16
C LEU A 23 -2.53 5.10 -8.74
N PRO A 24 -3.25 5.61 -7.72
CA PRO A 24 -3.21 5.02 -6.39
C PRO A 24 -3.48 3.51 -6.45
N LEU A 25 -2.80 2.76 -5.58
CA LEU A 25 -2.79 1.30 -5.64
C LEU A 25 -2.77 0.67 -4.26
N VAL A 26 -3.09 -0.61 -4.23
CA VAL A 26 -3.14 -1.43 -3.03
C VAL A 26 -2.16 -2.59 -3.17
N LEU A 27 -1.15 -2.63 -2.31
CA LEU A 27 -0.24 -3.77 -2.19
C LEU A 27 -0.80 -4.78 -1.19
N GLY A 28 -0.56 -6.06 -1.45
CA GLY A 28 -0.99 -7.11 -0.55
C GLY A 28 -2.51 -7.32 -0.51
N SER A 29 -3.24 -6.96 -1.57
CA SER A 29 -4.72 -7.04 -1.63
C SER A 29 -5.31 -8.43 -1.37
N ARG A 30 -4.48 -9.49 -1.30
CA ARG A 30 -4.87 -10.84 -0.89
C ARG A 30 -4.12 -11.34 0.35
N GLY A 31 -3.58 -10.43 1.16
CA GLY A 31 -2.66 -10.74 2.25
C GLY A 31 -1.32 -11.32 1.78
N THR A 32 -0.93 -11.02 0.53
CA THR A 32 0.31 -11.51 -0.09
C THR A 32 1.53 -10.69 0.33
N TRP A 33 1.32 -9.59 1.05
CA TRP A 33 2.39 -8.78 1.60
C TRP A 33 2.60 -9.09 3.08
N GLY A 34 3.88 -9.12 3.49
CA GLY A 34 4.28 -9.39 4.86
C GLY A 34 5.07 -8.22 5.44
N ILE A 35 4.67 -7.73 6.62
CA ILE A 35 5.48 -6.79 7.42
C ILE A 35 5.76 -7.48 8.75
N ASN A 36 7.04 -7.70 9.07
CA ASN A 36 7.49 -8.37 10.30
C ASN A 36 6.80 -9.72 10.57
N GLY A 37 6.61 -10.53 9.51
CA GLY A 37 5.96 -11.85 9.61
C GLY A 37 4.43 -11.83 9.67
N ASN A 38 3.79 -10.65 9.70
CA ASN A 38 2.34 -10.50 9.69
C ASN A 38 1.83 -10.14 8.30
N LYS A 39 0.66 -10.66 7.93
CA LYS A 39 -0.06 -10.22 6.72
C LYS A 39 -0.33 -8.71 6.81
N ALA A 40 -0.06 -8.01 5.73
CA ALA A 40 -0.25 -6.58 5.63
C ALA A 40 -0.93 -6.22 4.31
N ILE A 41 -1.71 -5.14 4.35
CA ILE A 41 -2.17 -4.40 3.17
C ILE A 41 -1.53 -3.02 3.25
N ILE A 42 -1.09 -2.52 2.11
CA ILE A 42 -0.47 -1.19 2.03
C ILE A 42 -1.20 -0.39 0.98
N LEU A 43 -1.87 0.67 1.40
CA LEU A 43 -2.45 1.66 0.48
C LEU A 43 -1.33 2.60 0.07
N VAL A 44 -1.18 2.87 -1.23
CA VAL A 44 -0.15 3.75 -1.79
C VAL A 44 -0.78 4.78 -2.71
N ALA A 45 -0.45 6.05 -2.51
CA ALA A 45 -0.80 7.13 -3.43
C ALA A 45 0.38 8.08 -3.67
N PHE A 46 0.28 8.89 -4.73
CA PHE A 46 1.35 9.80 -5.15
C PHE A 46 1.07 11.26 -4.78
N SER A 47 -0.01 11.50 -4.03
CA SER A 47 -0.34 12.78 -3.43
C SER A 47 -0.96 12.58 -2.05
N LEU A 48 -0.84 13.59 -1.19
CA LEU A 48 -1.43 13.57 0.15
C LEU A 48 -2.99 13.54 0.12
N PRO A 49 -3.67 14.29 -0.77
CA PRO A 49 -5.13 14.18 -0.92
C PRO A 49 -5.59 12.77 -1.30
N ASP A 50 -4.92 12.14 -2.27
CA ASP A 50 -5.33 10.83 -2.75
C ASP A 50 -5.20 9.75 -1.68
N ILE A 51 -4.10 9.76 -0.90
CA ILE A 51 -3.93 8.78 0.19
C ILE A 51 -4.93 9.01 1.32
N ALA A 52 -5.32 10.27 1.59
CA ALA A 52 -6.33 10.58 2.59
C ALA A 52 -7.69 10.02 2.18
N VAL A 53 -8.10 10.25 0.92
CA VAL A 53 -9.33 9.68 0.34
C VAL A 53 -9.29 8.15 0.38
N MET A 54 -8.19 7.54 -0.08
CA MET A 54 -8.06 6.08 -0.06
C MET A 54 -8.18 5.50 1.35
N ARG A 55 -7.58 6.16 2.34
CA ARG A 55 -7.64 5.74 3.74
C ARG A 55 -9.08 5.74 4.26
N ASP A 56 -9.86 6.75 3.90
CA ASP A 56 -11.26 6.86 4.30
C ASP A 56 -12.14 5.86 3.54
N LEU A 57 -11.93 5.67 2.23
CA LEU A 57 -12.64 4.67 1.41
C LEU A 57 -12.47 3.23 1.91
N HIS A 58 -11.31 2.91 2.50
CA HIS A 58 -11.02 1.59 3.06
C HIS A 58 -11.31 1.50 4.56
N ASN A 59 -12.00 2.49 5.15
CA ASN A 59 -12.37 2.53 6.56
C ASN A 59 -11.17 2.37 7.53
N VAL A 60 -10.01 2.93 7.16
CA VAL A 60 -8.78 2.92 7.96
C VAL A 60 -8.32 4.34 8.29
N SER A 61 -9.26 5.27 8.46
CA SER A 61 -9.03 6.70 8.73
C SER A 61 -8.11 6.98 9.93
N LYS A 62 -8.06 6.07 10.90
CA LYS A 62 -7.20 6.15 12.09
C LYS A 62 -5.75 5.74 11.83
N ASN A 63 -5.47 5.06 10.72
CA ASN A 63 -4.12 4.61 10.40
C ASN A 63 -3.28 5.81 9.93
N PRO A 64 -2.02 5.92 10.39
CA PRO A 64 -1.17 7.04 10.05
C PRO A 64 -0.76 6.99 8.57
N ILE A 65 -0.77 8.16 7.94
CA ILE A 65 -0.19 8.35 6.61
C ILE A 65 1.32 8.54 6.80
N ARG A 66 2.11 7.77 6.04
CA ARG A 66 3.57 7.87 6.01
C ARG A 66 3.98 8.56 4.71
N GLU A 67 4.79 9.61 4.79
CA GLU A 67 5.52 10.12 3.63
C GLU A 67 6.77 9.26 3.43
N MET A 68 6.95 8.76 2.22
CA MET A 68 8.04 7.87 1.85
C MET A 68 8.89 8.52 0.78
N LYS A 69 10.18 8.65 1.06
CA LYS A 69 11.20 9.10 0.10
C LYS A 69 12.06 7.91 -0.29
N TYR A 70 12.19 7.66 -1.58
CA TYR A 70 13.05 6.60 -2.08
C TYR A 70 13.64 6.97 -3.42
N LYS A 71 14.97 7.06 -3.50
CA LYS A 71 15.68 7.56 -4.69
C LYS A 71 15.13 8.95 -5.08
N ASP A 72 14.62 9.07 -6.30
CA ASP A 72 14.08 10.27 -6.93
C ASP A 72 12.55 10.38 -6.83
N ILE A 73 11.87 9.51 -6.06
CA ILE A 73 10.41 9.55 -5.89
C ILE A 73 10.00 9.88 -4.45
N VAL A 74 8.83 10.52 -4.35
CA VAL A 74 8.08 10.69 -3.11
C VAL A 74 6.70 10.06 -3.31
N TYR A 75 6.24 9.30 -2.32
CA TYR A 75 4.89 8.74 -2.29
C TYR A 75 4.37 8.70 -0.86
N TYR A 76 3.08 8.45 -0.71
CA TYR A 76 2.42 8.33 0.58
C TYR A 76 1.84 6.94 0.76
N ALA A 77 1.96 6.39 1.97
CA ALA A 77 1.51 5.05 2.25
C ALA A 77 0.78 4.94 3.59
N VAL A 78 -0.20 4.04 3.64
CA VAL A 78 -0.90 3.65 4.88
C VAL A 78 -0.76 2.14 5.05
N ASN A 79 -0.24 1.73 6.20
CA ASN A 79 -0.11 0.32 6.54
C ASN A 79 -1.34 -0.16 7.31
N ILE A 80 -1.89 -1.28 6.87
CA ILE A 80 -2.96 -2.00 7.54
C ILE A 80 -2.37 -3.35 7.95
N VAL A 81 -2.00 -3.47 9.22
CA VAL A 81 -1.29 -4.63 9.79
C VAL A 81 -2.09 -5.37 10.86
N ALA A 82 -3.14 -4.75 11.40
CA ALA A 82 -4.00 -5.40 12.38
C ALA A 82 -4.79 -6.51 11.68
N LYS A 83 -4.61 -7.77 12.11
CA LYS A 83 -5.23 -8.95 11.50
C LYS A 83 -6.73 -8.77 11.23
N LYS A 84 -7.48 -8.28 12.22
CA LYS A 84 -8.92 -8.01 12.08
C LYS A 84 -9.24 -6.96 11.01
N GLN A 85 -8.40 -5.93 10.85
CA GLN A 85 -8.58 -4.92 9.82
C GLN A 85 -8.20 -5.46 8.43
N VAL A 86 -7.14 -6.28 8.33
CA VAL A 86 -6.76 -6.94 7.09
C VAL A 86 -7.87 -7.88 6.61
N GLU A 87 -8.40 -8.70 7.51
CA GLU A 87 -9.53 -9.59 7.21
C GLU A 87 -10.78 -8.80 6.79
N TYR A 88 -11.14 -7.75 7.54
CA TYR A 88 -12.25 -6.86 7.20
C TYR A 88 -12.10 -6.22 5.81
N VAL A 89 -10.93 -5.67 5.48
CA VAL A 89 -10.69 -5.05 4.17
C VAL A 89 -10.75 -6.08 3.03
N ILE A 90 -10.23 -7.29 3.26
CA ILE A 90 -10.31 -8.38 2.28
C ILE A 90 -11.76 -8.82 2.06
N ASP A 91 -12.55 -8.94 3.12
CA ASP A 91 -13.95 -9.34 3.03
C ASP A 91 -14.82 -8.25 2.38
N TYR A 92 -14.59 -6.97 2.71
CA TYR A 92 -15.23 -5.82 2.07
C TYR A 92 -15.04 -5.80 0.54
N TRP A 93 -13.89 -6.24 0.02
CA TRP A 93 -13.66 -6.30 -1.43
C TRP A 93 -14.31 -7.50 -2.15
N LYS A 94 -14.89 -8.46 -1.42
CA LYS A 94 -15.59 -9.60 -2.02
C LYS A 94 -17.05 -9.28 -2.37
N GLU A 95 -17.60 -8.23 -1.76
CA GLU A 95 -18.92 -7.65 -2.07
C GLU A 95 -18.82 -6.74 -3.31
#